data_AF-A0A8T7GGM8-F1
#
_entry.id   AF-A0A8T7GGM8-F1
#
_cell.length_a   1.000
_cell.length_b   1.000
_cell.length_c   1.000
_cell.angle_alpha   90.00
_cell.angle_beta   90.00
_cell.angle_gamma   90.00
#
_symmetry.space_group_name_H-M   'P 1'
#
loop_
_entity.id
_entity.type
_entity.pdbx_description
1 polymer ?
#
loop_
_entity_poly.entity_id
_entity_poly.type
_entity_poly.pdbx_seq_one_letter_code
_entity_poly.pdbx_strand_id
1 'polypeptide(L)'
;MKIAFLIVAVALLTFLIILVLTIFEKKIYNMIIDIMEKNPDSIILPYDTKDKFGTLQIYPTKPNGREWFVNMENPLEDNIFQPGMKLTKQNDDAWRVNGTIKSGPQIPKIRMDVTTPNTFEYWKNVEISGYVRVVSYNNTDDTLVWYARGIQHTDKFPCQGTSLKSRLSVDGIVSWKKEIWHTGGYTDGKGKSTIGQSIFNKWVGWKVVIYNIKNETAVKMESYVDINNNNDWIKVSDVLDDGGWYAKTSNELFYSVNCGKPKDYVVINSGPIVAFRSDNLIWDFKNLSVREILPPVN
;
A
#
# COMPACT_ATOMS: atom_id res chain seq x y z
N MET A 1 -2.87 53.94 30.58
CA MET A 1 -3.51 52.94 31.47
C MET A 1 -4.63 52.15 30.77
N LYS A 2 -5.64 52.78 30.14
CA LYS A 2 -6.77 52.09 29.48
C LYS A 2 -6.40 51.09 28.37
N ILE A 3 -5.37 51.38 27.57
CA ILE A 3 -4.92 50.51 26.46
C ILE A 3 -4.29 49.21 26.98
N ALA A 4 -3.50 49.27 28.06
CA ALA A 4 -2.89 48.09 28.67
C ALA A 4 -3.95 47.13 29.23
N PHE A 5 -4.98 47.66 29.89
CA PHE A 5 -6.11 46.86 30.38
C PHE A 5 -6.88 46.18 29.25
N LEU A 6 -7.07 46.86 28.11
CA LEU A 6 -7.74 46.28 26.95
C LEU A 6 -6.92 45.13 26.32
N ILE A 7 -5.60 45.28 26.21
CA ILE A 7 -4.71 44.25 25.68
C ILE A 7 -4.74 43.00 26.58
N VAL A 8 -4.63 43.19 27.90
CA VAL A 8 -4.70 42.07 28.85
C VAL A 8 -6.07 41.37 28.79
N ALA A 9 -7.17 42.12 28.69
CA ALA A 9 -8.50 41.54 28.57
C ALA A 9 -8.68 40.71 27.29
N VAL A 10 -8.17 41.18 26.14
CA VAL A 10 -8.21 40.43 24.87
C VAL A 10 -7.32 39.18 24.91
N ALA A 11 -6.14 39.26 25.52
CA ALA A 11 -5.25 38.11 25.69
C ALA A 11 -5.88 37.02 26.59
N LEU A 12 -6.57 37.41 27.67
CA LEU A 12 -7.28 36.47 28.53
C LEU A 12 -8.48 35.83 27.83
N LEU A 13 -9.24 36.61 27.04
CA LEU A 13 -10.38 36.09 26.29
C LEU A 13 -9.93 35.10 25.20
N THR A 14 -8.87 35.42 24.47
CA THR A 14 -8.31 34.52 23.45
C THR A 14 -7.75 33.24 24.06
N PHE A 15 -7.04 33.32 25.19
CA PHE A 15 -6.59 32.15 25.93
C PHE A 15 -7.77 31.27 26.40
N LEU A 16 -8.84 31.89 26.93
CA LEU A 16 -10.04 31.18 27.36
C LEU A 16 -10.72 30.44 26.19
N ILE A 17 -10.81 31.08 25.01
CA ILE A 17 -11.39 30.45 23.81
C ILE A 17 -10.57 29.24 23.38
N ILE A 18 -9.23 29.36 23.33
CA ILE A 18 -8.34 28.24 22.97
C ILE A 18 -8.47 27.11 23.99
N LEU A 19 -8.54 27.44 25.28
CA LEU A 19 -8.74 26.45 26.34
C LEU A 19 -10.08 25.72 26.19
N VAL A 20 -11.16 26.44 25.88
CA VAL A 20 -12.48 25.83 25.66
C VAL A 20 -12.48 24.95 24.43
N LEU A 21 -11.87 25.39 23.31
CA LEU A 21 -11.75 24.60 22.08
C LEU A 21 -10.97 23.30 22.32
N THR A 22 -9.82 23.39 22.98
CA THR A 22 -9.00 22.20 23.30
C THR A 22 -9.71 21.22 24.25
N ILE A 23 -10.47 21.73 25.24
CA ILE A 23 -11.31 20.89 26.10
C ILE A 23 -12.42 20.22 25.28
N PHE A 24 -13.05 20.95 24.36
CA PHE A 24 -14.12 20.43 23.53
C PHE A 24 -13.61 19.35 22.56
N GLU A 25 -12.47 19.57 21.90
CA GLU A 25 -11.77 18.58 21.07
C GLU A 25 -11.43 17.32 21.88
N LYS A 26 -10.86 17.49 23.08
CA LYS A 26 -10.54 16.35 23.96
C LYS A 26 -11.78 15.59 24.41
N LYS A 27 -12.89 16.28 24.66
CA LYS A 27 -14.16 15.65 25.05
C LYS A 27 -14.78 14.87 23.89
N ILE A 28 -14.73 15.41 22.67
CA ILE A 28 -15.15 14.70 21.46
C ILE A 28 -14.27 13.46 21.26
N TYR A 29 -12.96 13.60 21.37
CA TYR A 29 -12.01 12.49 21.24
C TYR A 29 -12.31 11.37 22.25
N ASN A 30 -12.48 11.71 23.54
CA ASN A 30 -12.79 10.72 24.56
C ASN A 30 -14.16 10.06 24.34
N MET A 31 -15.15 10.79 23.84
CA MET A 31 -16.46 10.24 23.51
C MET A 31 -16.36 9.25 22.33
N ILE A 32 -15.54 9.55 21.33
CA ILE A 32 -15.28 8.65 20.20
C ILE A 32 -14.61 7.36 20.71
N ILE A 33 -13.61 7.47 21.60
CA ILE A 33 -12.95 6.30 22.19
C ILE A 33 -13.93 5.45 23.02
N ASP A 34 -14.77 6.07 23.85
CA ASP A 34 -15.77 5.35 24.67
C ASP A 34 -16.83 4.65 23.79
N ILE A 35 -17.21 5.26 22.65
CA ILE A 35 -18.09 4.62 21.66
C ILE A 35 -17.38 3.43 20.99
N MET A 36 -16.10 3.59 20.63
CA MET A 36 -15.29 2.52 20.03
C MET A 36 -15.07 1.34 20.98
N GLU A 37 -14.90 1.59 22.29
CA GLU A 37 -14.74 0.53 23.30
C GLU A 37 -16.06 -0.19 23.60
N LYS A 38 -17.19 0.52 23.63
CA LYS A 38 -18.49 -0.07 23.97
C LYS A 38 -19.13 -0.88 22.85
N ASN A 39 -18.77 -0.60 21.60
CA ASN A 39 -19.26 -1.32 20.43
C ASN A 39 -18.09 -1.64 19.49
N PRO A 40 -17.30 -2.68 19.78
CA PRO A 40 -16.17 -3.08 18.93
C PRO A 40 -16.63 -3.44 17.50
N ASP A 41 -17.90 -3.82 17.32
CA ASP A 41 -18.51 -4.13 16.03
C ASP A 41 -19.13 -2.91 15.32
N SER A 42 -19.31 -1.76 16.00
CA SER A 42 -19.79 -0.53 15.38
C SER A 42 -18.62 0.42 15.08
N ILE A 43 -17.73 -0.03 14.20
CA ILE A 43 -16.82 0.89 13.53
C ILE A 43 -17.70 1.78 12.64
N ILE A 44 -18.01 3.00 13.10
CA ILE A 44 -18.32 4.09 12.18
C ILE A 44 -17.00 4.38 11.46
N LEU A 45 -16.66 3.56 10.46
CA LEU A 45 -15.70 3.97 9.44
C LEU A 45 -16.26 5.29 8.92
N PRO A 46 -15.48 6.38 8.83
CA PRO A 46 -15.97 7.55 8.11
C PRO A 46 -16.18 7.08 6.67
N TYR A 47 -17.42 6.72 6.35
CA TYR A 47 -17.76 5.88 5.19
C TYR A 47 -17.48 6.55 3.84
N ASP A 48 -16.95 7.77 3.84
CA ASP A 48 -16.68 8.56 2.64
C ASP A 48 -15.39 9.41 2.73
N THR A 49 -14.42 9.05 3.57
CA THR A 49 -13.13 9.76 3.54
C THR A 49 -12.43 9.47 2.22
N LYS A 50 -12.11 10.52 1.46
CA LYS A 50 -11.37 10.44 0.20
C LYS A 50 -9.95 10.96 0.37
N ASP A 51 -9.01 10.39 -0.37
CA ASP A 51 -7.65 10.87 -0.46
C ASP A 51 -7.51 12.12 -1.35
N LYS A 52 -6.28 12.64 -1.51
CA LYS A 52 -6.01 13.82 -2.34
C LYS A 52 -6.48 13.69 -3.80
N PHE A 53 -6.60 12.48 -4.32
CA PHE A 53 -7.11 12.22 -5.67
C PHE A 53 -8.63 12.01 -5.72
N GLY A 54 -9.33 12.15 -4.60
CA GLY A 54 -10.76 11.86 -4.51
C GLY A 54 -11.07 10.36 -4.41
N THR A 55 -10.07 9.51 -4.17
CA THR A 55 -10.23 8.06 -4.08
C THR A 55 -10.67 7.66 -2.68
N LEU A 56 -11.67 6.80 -2.54
CA LEU A 56 -12.15 6.30 -1.25
C LEU A 56 -11.00 5.63 -0.48
N GLN A 57 -10.89 5.94 0.80
CA GLN A 57 -9.99 5.28 1.74
C GLN A 57 -10.67 4.03 2.30
N ILE A 58 -10.03 2.86 2.24
CA ILE A 58 -10.57 1.65 2.88
C ILE A 58 -10.41 1.76 4.39
N TYR A 59 -9.21 2.18 4.82
CA TYR A 59 -8.91 2.48 6.20
C TYR A 59 -8.46 3.95 6.34
N PRO A 60 -8.78 4.61 7.46
CA PRO A 60 -8.35 5.97 7.70
C PRO A 60 -6.83 6.06 7.76
N THR A 61 -6.27 7.18 7.27
CA THR A 61 -4.84 7.48 7.45
C THR A 61 -4.52 7.53 8.94
N LYS A 62 -3.39 6.94 9.36
CA LYS A 62 -2.88 7.02 10.73
C LYS A 62 -2.69 8.51 11.11
N PRO A 63 -3.06 8.95 12.32
CA PRO A 63 -2.75 10.32 12.76
C PRO A 63 -1.24 10.60 12.68
N ASN A 64 -0.87 11.71 12.02
CA ASN A 64 0.52 12.04 11.68
C ASN A 64 1.25 10.98 10.83
N GLY A 65 0.49 10.08 10.19
CA GLY A 65 1.00 9.06 9.30
C GLY A 65 1.48 9.67 7.98
N ARG A 66 2.48 9.02 7.39
CA ARG A 66 3.02 9.44 6.09
C ARG A 66 2.07 9.05 4.97
N GLU A 67 1.95 9.94 4.00
CA GLU A 67 1.24 9.71 2.75
C GLU A 67 2.15 10.09 1.59
N TRP A 68 2.07 9.32 0.52
CA TRP A 68 2.74 9.58 -0.74
C TRP A 68 1.71 9.50 -1.86
N PHE A 69 1.80 10.45 -2.79
CA PHE A 69 0.93 10.56 -3.95
C PHE A 69 1.82 10.89 -5.15
N VAL A 70 1.70 10.11 -6.23
CA VAL A 70 2.46 10.40 -7.45
C VAL A 70 2.12 11.80 -7.97
N ASN A 71 3.12 12.58 -8.37
CA ASN A 71 2.86 13.82 -9.08
C ASN A 71 2.34 13.50 -10.49
N MET A 72 1.04 13.67 -10.72
CA MET A 72 0.42 13.39 -12.03
C MET A 72 0.79 14.41 -13.12
N GLU A 73 1.25 15.61 -12.74
CA GLU A 73 1.77 16.61 -13.68
C GLU A 73 3.17 16.23 -14.15
N ASN A 74 4.06 15.87 -13.21
CA ASN A 74 5.40 15.41 -13.51
C ASN A 74 5.92 14.38 -12.47
N PRO A 75 5.76 13.06 -12.70
CA PRO A 75 6.17 12.03 -11.75
C PRO A 75 7.70 11.90 -11.64
N LEU A 76 8.46 12.49 -12.57
CA LEU A 76 9.92 12.41 -12.59
C LEU A 76 10.61 13.44 -11.68
N GLU A 77 9.87 14.42 -11.16
CA GLU A 77 10.37 15.39 -10.16
C GLU A 77 10.36 14.85 -8.73
N ASP A 78 9.75 13.70 -8.52
CA ASP A 78 9.63 13.09 -7.21
C ASP A 78 10.90 12.32 -6.84
N ASN A 79 11.68 12.87 -5.91
CA ASN A 79 12.96 12.31 -5.47
C ASN A 79 12.85 10.93 -4.80
N ILE A 80 11.68 10.55 -4.29
CA ILE A 80 11.51 9.25 -3.63
C ILE A 80 10.85 8.22 -4.55
N PHE A 81 10.27 8.64 -5.67
CA PHE A 81 9.71 7.77 -6.69
C PHE A 81 10.76 7.41 -7.74
N GLN A 82 11.11 6.13 -7.79
CA GLN A 82 12.09 5.58 -8.71
C GLN A 82 11.36 4.69 -9.72
N PRO A 83 10.87 5.23 -10.85
CA PRO A 83 10.10 4.46 -11.81
C PRO A 83 10.94 3.39 -12.52
N GLY A 84 12.27 3.49 -12.45
CA GLY A 84 13.23 2.55 -13.03
C GLY A 84 13.25 2.52 -14.56
N MET A 85 12.20 3.01 -15.23
CA MET A 85 11.92 2.89 -16.66
C MET A 85 11.38 4.21 -17.22
N LYS A 86 11.22 4.28 -18.55
CA LYS A 86 10.66 5.47 -19.20
C LYS A 86 9.17 5.60 -18.91
N LEU A 87 8.77 6.80 -18.49
CA LEU A 87 7.36 7.19 -18.38
C LEU A 87 6.98 8.08 -19.57
N THR A 88 5.77 7.90 -20.10
CA THR A 88 5.24 8.72 -21.19
C THR A 88 3.81 9.16 -20.89
N LYS A 89 3.57 10.46 -20.86
CA LYS A 89 2.23 11.03 -20.67
C LYS A 89 1.32 10.63 -21.84
N GLN A 90 0.07 10.26 -21.53
CA GLN A 90 -0.95 9.89 -22.50
C GLN A 90 -2.01 11.00 -22.63
N ASN A 91 -2.82 10.95 -23.68
CA ASN A 91 -3.85 11.97 -23.97
C ASN A 91 -4.98 12.04 -22.94
N ASP A 92 -5.19 10.98 -22.15
CA ASP A 92 -6.20 10.91 -21.09
C ASP A 92 -5.62 11.24 -19.71
N ASP A 93 -4.52 12.00 -19.66
CA ASP A 93 -3.75 12.36 -18.46
C ASP A 93 -3.10 11.20 -17.70
N ALA A 94 -3.18 9.97 -18.21
CA ALA A 94 -2.46 8.84 -17.65
C ALA A 94 -0.96 8.92 -17.94
N TRP A 95 -0.19 8.16 -17.17
CA TRP A 95 1.20 7.87 -17.46
C TRP A 95 1.36 6.43 -17.90
N ARG A 96 1.96 6.22 -19.06
CA ARG A 96 2.37 4.90 -19.51
C ARG A 96 3.73 4.57 -18.95
N VAL A 97 3.85 3.40 -18.34
CA VAL A 97 5.13 2.77 -18.04
C VAL A 97 5.41 1.69 -19.08
N ASN A 98 6.49 1.88 -19.84
CA ASN A 98 7.00 0.90 -20.77
C ASN A 98 8.40 0.47 -20.35
N GLY A 99 8.69 -0.83 -20.41
CA GLY A 99 10.07 -1.28 -20.26
C GLY A 99 10.85 -0.94 -21.52
N THR A 100 12.04 -0.34 -21.38
CA THR A 100 12.91 -0.10 -22.54
C THR A 100 13.59 -1.41 -22.94
N ILE A 101 13.33 -1.86 -24.16
CA ILE A 101 14.12 -2.85 -24.90
C ILE A 101 15.50 -2.22 -25.15
N LYS A 102 16.48 -2.47 -24.27
CA LYS A 102 17.88 -2.25 -24.64
C LYS A 102 18.37 -3.49 -25.38
N SER A 103 18.15 -3.48 -26.70
CA SER A 103 18.86 -4.28 -27.71
C SER A 103 19.01 -5.78 -27.40
N GLY A 104 17.89 -6.49 -27.34
CA GLY A 104 17.82 -7.94 -27.18
C GLY A 104 16.38 -8.40 -26.90
N PRO A 105 16.08 -9.70 -26.91
CA PRO A 105 14.74 -10.25 -26.65
C PRO A 105 14.38 -10.16 -25.14
N GLN A 106 14.51 -8.97 -24.56
CA GLN A 106 14.31 -8.73 -23.14
C GLN A 106 12.96 -8.07 -22.87
N ILE A 107 12.12 -8.88 -22.25
CA ILE A 107 10.79 -8.61 -21.73
C ILE A 107 10.80 -7.41 -20.77
N PRO A 108 9.78 -6.51 -20.79
CA PRO A 108 9.67 -5.42 -19.83
C PRO A 108 9.54 -5.95 -18.40
N LYS A 109 10.51 -5.63 -17.53
CA LYS A 109 10.47 -5.87 -16.08
C LYS A 109 10.32 -4.52 -15.36
N ILE A 110 9.08 -4.12 -15.10
CA ILE A 110 8.76 -2.84 -14.49
C ILE A 110 8.94 -2.93 -12.98
N ARG A 111 9.70 -2.01 -12.41
CA ARG A 111 9.92 -1.85 -10.96
C ARG A 111 9.86 -0.36 -10.65
N MET A 112 8.69 0.11 -10.23
CA MET A 112 8.52 1.50 -9.79
C MET A 112 8.46 1.51 -8.27
N ASP A 113 9.52 2.00 -7.64
CA ASP A 113 9.67 1.95 -6.19
C ASP A 113 9.43 3.32 -5.56
N VAL A 114 8.69 3.35 -4.45
CA VAL A 114 8.57 4.50 -3.55
C VAL A 114 9.46 4.22 -2.36
N THR A 115 10.58 4.94 -2.31
CA THR A 115 11.60 4.78 -1.28
C THR A 115 11.28 5.62 -0.04
N THR A 116 11.82 5.21 1.10
CA THR A 116 11.69 5.94 2.36
C THR A 116 13.04 6.55 2.72
N PRO A 117 13.16 7.88 2.81
CA PRO A 117 14.36 8.51 3.32
C PRO A 117 14.64 8.07 4.77
N ASN A 118 15.91 8.00 5.15
CA ASN A 118 16.34 7.51 6.47
C ASN A 118 15.81 8.34 7.66
N THR A 119 15.24 9.52 7.41
CA THR A 119 14.63 10.40 8.42
C THR A 119 13.18 10.03 8.77
N PHE A 120 12.57 9.09 8.04
CA PHE A 120 11.17 8.69 8.23
C PHE A 120 11.06 7.24 8.68
N GLU A 121 9.98 6.94 9.42
CA GLU A 121 9.61 5.56 9.73
C GLU A 121 9.29 4.78 8.44
N TYR A 122 9.77 3.55 8.39
CA TYR A 122 9.52 2.62 7.29
C TYR A 122 8.05 2.20 7.22
N TRP A 123 7.58 1.94 6.01
CA TRP A 123 6.21 1.50 5.76
C TRP A 123 5.91 0.19 6.48
N LYS A 124 4.90 0.22 7.36
CA LYS A 124 4.38 -0.95 8.06
C LYS A 124 2.94 -1.21 7.64
N ASN A 125 1.99 -0.56 8.31
CA ASN A 125 0.57 -0.70 8.02
C ASN A 125 0.21 0.26 6.89
N VAL A 126 -0.10 -0.27 5.70
CA VAL A 126 -0.26 0.55 4.49
C VAL A 126 -1.50 0.21 3.69
N GLU A 127 -2.04 1.23 3.04
CA GLU A 127 -2.89 1.11 1.85
C GLU A 127 -2.10 1.63 0.65
N ILE A 128 -1.95 0.78 -0.37
CA ILE A 128 -1.34 1.09 -1.66
C ILE A 128 -2.47 1.16 -2.68
N SER A 129 -2.62 2.27 -3.38
CA SER A 129 -3.74 2.50 -4.31
C SER A 129 -3.25 2.93 -5.68
N GLY A 130 -4.10 2.72 -6.68
CA GLY A 130 -3.87 3.23 -8.02
C GLY A 130 -4.96 2.79 -8.99
N TYR A 131 -5.12 3.53 -10.07
CA TYR A 131 -5.89 3.09 -11.23
C TYR A 131 -4.92 2.61 -12.29
N VAL A 132 -5.24 1.48 -12.91
CA VAL A 132 -4.37 0.80 -13.88
C VAL A 132 -5.16 0.36 -15.11
N ARG A 133 -4.49 0.38 -16.27
CA ARG A 133 -4.98 -0.18 -17.53
C ARG A 133 -3.85 -0.92 -18.22
N VAL A 134 -3.98 -2.23 -18.39
CA VAL A 134 -2.99 -3.01 -19.15
C VAL A 134 -3.20 -2.75 -20.65
N VAL A 135 -2.13 -2.42 -21.37
CA VAL A 135 -2.19 -2.11 -22.81
C VAL A 135 -1.41 -3.10 -23.68
N SER A 136 -0.50 -3.87 -23.08
CA SER A 136 0.19 -4.98 -23.73
C SER A 136 0.62 -6.02 -22.70
N TYR A 137 0.58 -7.29 -23.07
CA TYR A 137 0.94 -8.43 -22.23
C TYR A 137 1.42 -9.60 -23.12
N ASN A 138 2.13 -10.57 -22.53
CA ASN A 138 2.53 -11.78 -23.25
C ASN A 138 1.53 -12.94 -23.02
N ASN A 139 1.08 -13.12 -21.77
CA ASN A 139 0.12 -14.14 -21.37
C ASN A 139 -0.98 -13.54 -20.48
N THR A 140 -2.16 -14.17 -20.46
CA THR A 140 -3.29 -13.68 -19.66
C THR A 140 -3.08 -13.81 -18.15
N ASP A 141 -2.13 -14.64 -17.72
CA ASP A 141 -1.73 -14.81 -16.32
C ASP A 141 -0.56 -13.91 -15.90
N ASP A 142 -0.05 -13.05 -16.80
CA ASP A 142 0.92 -12.01 -16.44
C ASP A 142 0.30 -11.05 -15.41
N THR A 143 1.06 -10.67 -14.38
CA THR A 143 0.52 -9.97 -13.21
C THR A 143 1.14 -8.60 -12.98
N LEU A 144 0.29 -7.63 -12.68
CA LEU A 144 0.65 -6.50 -11.82
C LEU A 144 0.91 -7.04 -10.41
N VAL A 145 1.94 -6.53 -9.74
CA VAL A 145 2.37 -6.96 -8.41
C VAL A 145 2.68 -5.75 -7.57
N TRP A 146 1.91 -5.52 -6.51
CA TRP A 146 2.20 -4.47 -5.54
C TRP A 146 2.62 -5.08 -4.22
N TYR A 147 3.69 -4.55 -3.64
CA TYR A 147 4.28 -5.12 -2.43
C TYR A 147 4.93 -4.09 -1.54
N ALA A 148 5.06 -4.47 -0.27
CA ALA A 148 5.74 -3.71 0.77
C ALA A 148 6.52 -4.66 1.69
N ARG A 149 7.04 -4.12 2.81
CA ARG A 149 7.72 -4.86 3.91
C ARG A 149 9.15 -5.32 3.60
N GLY A 150 9.63 -5.10 2.39
CA GLY A 150 10.99 -5.43 1.96
C GLY A 150 11.94 -4.26 1.96
N ILE A 151 13.23 -4.58 1.96
CA ILE A 151 14.32 -3.59 1.89
C ILE A 151 14.85 -3.48 0.47
N GLN A 152 15.23 -4.62 -0.15
CA GLN A 152 15.68 -4.66 -1.54
C GLN A 152 15.47 -6.04 -2.16
N HIS A 153 15.27 -6.09 -3.47
CA HIS A 153 14.98 -7.31 -4.22
C HIS A 153 16.18 -7.71 -5.09
N THR A 154 17.21 -8.32 -4.47
CA THR A 154 18.47 -8.66 -5.17
C THR A 154 19.02 -10.03 -4.73
N ASP A 155 19.66 -10.76 -5.65
CA ASP A 155 20.32 -12.04 -5.36
C ASP A 155 21.55 -11.89 -4.44
N LYS A 156 22.17 -10.70 -4.42
CA LYS A 156 23.34 -10.39 -3.58
C LYS A 156 22.97 -10.31 -2.09
N PHE A 157 21.73 -9.89 -1.79
CA PHE A 157 21.24 -9.70 -0.43
C PHE A 157 19.89 -10.40 -0.24
N PRO A 158 19.88 -11.75 -0.35
CA PRO A 158 18.66 -12.55 -0.46
C PRO A 158 17.69 -12.30 0.70
N CYS A 159 18.21 -12.23 1.92
CA CYS A 159 17.42 -12.05 3.14
C CYS A 159 16.69 -10.71 3.24
N GLN A 160 17.08 -9.72 2.43
CA GLN A 160 16.47 -8.39 2.38
C GLN A 160 15.26 -8.33 1.43
N GLY A 161 15.04 -9.39 0.64
CA GLY A 161 13.90 -9.55 -0.28
C GLY A 161 12.59 -9.96 0.38
N THR A 162 12.52 -9.98 1.72
CA THR A 162 11.28 -10.27 2.46
C THR A 162 10.16 -9.38 1.96
N SER A 163 9.01 -9.91 1.55
CA SER A 163 7.91 -9.08 1.09
C SER A 163 6.57 -9.81 1.06
N LEU A 164 5.50 -9.03 1.18
CA LEU A 164 4.12 -9.46 0.98
C LEU A 164 3.62 -8.85 -0.33
N LYS A 165 3.19 -9.70 -1.27
CA LYS A 165 2.89 -9.31 -2.64
C LYS A 165 1.46 -9.64 -3.00
N SER A 166 0.66 -8.63 -3.29
CA SER A 166 -0.60 -8.84 -3.99
C SER A 166 -0.35 -8.88 -5.49
N ARG A 167 -1.09 -9.72 -6.19
CA ARG A 167 -0.99 -9.96 -7.63
C ARG A 167 -2.36 -9.78 -8.25
N LEU A 168 -2.42 -9.07 -9.36
CA LEU A 168 -3.61 -8.95 -10.22
C LEU A 168 -3.19 -9.30 -11.64
N SER A 169 -3.68 -10.42 -12.17
CA SER A 169 -3.40 -10.86 -13.55
C SER A 169 -4.25 -10.15 -14.59
N VAL A 170 -3.85 -10.25 -15.86
CA VAL A 170 -4.60 -9.69 -16.99
C VAL A 170 -6.00 -10.28 -17.10
N ASP A 171 -6.19 -11.57 -16.80
CA ASP A 171 -7.50 -12.24 -16.74
C ASP A 171 -8.31 -11.94 -15.45
N GLY A 172 -7.80 -11.07 -14.58
CA GLY A 172 -8.54 -10.59 -13.40
C GLY A 172 -8.49 -11.53 -12.20
N ILE A 173 -7.53 -12.47 -12.16
CA ILE A 173 -7.26 -13.26 -10.96
C ILE A 173 -6.47 -12.42 -9.96
N VAL A 174 -6.95 -12.37 -8.73
CA VAL A 174 -6.25 -11.76 -7.59
C VAL A 174 -5.69 -12.84 -6.70
N SER A 175 -4.46 -12.67 -6.20
CA SER A 175 -3.86 -13.58 -5.23
C SER A 175 -2.72 -12.93 -4.45
N TRP A 176 -2.35 -13.53 -3.33
CA TRP A 176 -1.22 -13.10 -2.51
C TRP A 176 -0.09 -14.11 -2.52
N LYS A 177 1.15 -13.61 -2.49
CA LYS A 177 2.35 -14.41 -2.33
C LYS A 177 3.27 -13.77 -1.29
N LYS A 178 3.89 -14.60 -0.46
CA LYS A 178 4.93 -14.18 0.49
C LYS A 178 6.29 -14.63 -0.04
N GLU A 179 7.28 -13.76 0.05
CA GLU A 179 8.69 -14.08 -0.19
C GLU A 179 9.42 -13.82 1.13
N ILE A 180 9.96 -14.85 1.78
CA ILE A 180 10.68 -14.71 3.06
C ILE A 180 12.13 -14.27 2.83
N TRP A 181 12.69 -14.66 1.69
CA TRP A 181 13.98 -14.24 1.15
C TRP A 181 14.02 -14.51 -0.38
N HIS A 182 14.86 -13.79 -1.10
CA HIS A 182 14.95 -13.84 -2.56
C HIS A 182 16.08 -14.74 -3.07
N THR A 183 15.89 -15.71 -3.96
CA THR A 183 14.65 -16.14 -4.65
C THR A 183 14.01 -17.38 -4.03
N GLY A 184 14.62 -18.04 -3.04
CA GLY A 184 14.18 -19.36 -2.58
C GLY A 184 13.09 -19.34 -1.49
N GLY A 185 12.75 -18.18 -0.94
CA GLY A 185 11.81 -18.05 0.17
C GLY A 185 10.34 -17.87 -0.22
N TYR A 186 9.96 -18.15 -1.46
CA TYR A 186 8.57 -17.99 -1.92
C TYR A 186 7.63 -19.05 -1.32
N THR A 187 6.45 -18.62 -0.89
CA THR A 187 5.31 -19.48 -0.56
C THR A 187 4.47 -19.81 -1.81
N ASP A 188 3.56 -20.78 -1.70
CA ASP A 188 2.43 -20.90 -2.64
C ASP A 188 1.45 -19.73 -2.46
N GLY A 189 0.66 -19.46 -3.50
CA GLY A 189 -0.33 -18.38 -3.48
C GLY A 189 -1.46 -18.65 -2.47
N LYS A 190 -1.94 -17.60 -1.79
CA LYS A 190 -3.14 -17.62 -0.93
C LYS A 190 -4.14 -16.56 -1.39
N GLY A 191 -5.40 -16.68 -0.92
CA GLY A 191 -6.44 -15.68 -1.20
C GLY A 191 -6.79 -15.56 -2.69
N LYS A 192 -6.72 -16.65 -3.44
CA LYS A 192 -7.01 -16.63 -4.87
C LYS A 192 -8.49 -16.35 -5.09
N SER A 193 -8.80 -15.34 -5.89
CA SER A 193 -10.15 -14.99 -6.33
C SER A 193 -10.12 -14.42 -7.75
N THR A 194 -11.29 -14.08 -8.30
CA THR A 194 -11.41 -13.45 -9.62
C THR A 194 -12.39 -12.28 -9.56
N ILE A 195 -12.10 -11.23 -10.35
CA ILE A 195 -13.04 -10.13 -10.58
C ILE A 195 -14.02 -10.41 -11.73
N GLY A 196 -13.94 -11.60 -12.34
CA GLY A 196 -14.88 -12.05 -13.39
C GLY A 196 -14.67 -11.41 -14.76
N GLN A 197 -13.62 -10.63 -14.96
CA GLN A 197 -13.32 -9.94 -16.22
C GLN A 197 -11.82 -9.66 -16.37
N SER A 198 -11.37 -9.47 -17.62
CA SER A 198 -10.02 -9.01 -17.91
C SER A 198 -9.83 -7.52 -17.60
N ILE A 199 -8.59 -7.15 -17.24
CA ILE A 199 -8.13 -5.76 -17.07
C ILE A 199 -7.41 -5.20 -18.31
N PHE A 200 -7.40 -5.96 -19.41
CA PHE A 200 -6.82 -5.51 -20.68
C PHE A 200 -7.67 -4.39 -21.30
N ASN A 201 -7.02 -3.29 -21.68
CA ASN A 201 -7.63 -2.08 -22.25
C ASN A 201 -8.82 -1.51 -21.44
N LYS A 202 -8.90 -1.83 -20.14
CA LYS A 202 -9.92 -1.34 -19.22
C LYS A 202 -9.26 -0.69 -18.01
N TRP A 203 -9.76 0.48 -17.61
CA TRP A 203 -9.39 1.08 -16.33
C TRP A 203 -10.04 0.31 -15.19
N VAL A 204 -9.23 -0.10 -14.23
CA VAL A 204 -9.70 -0.60 -12.94
C VAL A 204 -8.95 0.11 -11.82
N GLY A 205 -9.64 0.43 -10.74
CA GLY A 205 -8.98 0.79 -9.49
C GLY A 205 -8.49 -0.48 -8.80
N TRP A 206 -7.28 -0.47 -8.29
CA TRP A 206 -6.74 -1.54 -7.46
C TRP A 206 -6.18 -0.97 -6.16
N LYS A 207 -6.44 -1.68 -5.06
CA LYS A 207 -5.92 -1.37 -3.74
C LYS A 207 -5.37 -2.61 -3.09
N VAL A 208 -4.29 -2.40 -2.34
CA VAL A 208 -3.56 -3.43 -1.60
C VAL A 208 -3.37 -2.90 -0.18
N VAL A 209 -3.97 -3.59 0.79
CA VAL A 209 -3.89 -3.24 2.21
C VAL A 209 -3.07 -4.29 2.95
N ILE A 210 -2.10 -3.86 3.75
CA ILE A 210 -1.26 -4.74 4.56
C ILE A 210 -1.18 -4.14 5.97
N TYR A 211 -1.63 -4.86 6.99
CA TYR A 211 -1.56 -4.38 8.38
C TYR A 211 -1.32 -5.50 9.38
N ASN A 212 -0.60 -5.19 10.45
CA ASN A 212 -0.39 -6.10 11.56
C ASN A 212 -1.64 -6.15 12.46
N ILE A 213 -1.92 -7.32 13.03
CA ILE A 213 -3.00 -7.55 14.00
C ILE A 213 -2.49 -8.43 15.16
N LYS A 214 -3.37 -8.73 16.13
CA LYS A 214 -3.09 -9.62 17.28
C LYS A 214 -1.80 -9.20 18.01
N ASN A 215 -1.68 -7.91 18.35
CA ASN A 215 -0.48 -7.34 19.00
C ASN A 215 0.83 -7.71 18.27
N GLU A 216 0.88 -7.45 16.96
CA GLU A 216 2.07 -7.66 16.13
C GLU A 216 2.53 -9.12 16.00
N THR A 217 1.59 -10.09 16.11
CA THR A 217 1.90 -11.52 15.93
C THR A 217 1.33 -12.10 14.63
N ALA A 218 0.45 -11.38 13.96
CA ALA A 218 -0.16 -11.80 12.70
C ALA A 218 -0.31 -10.62 11.74
N VAL A 219 -0.47 -10.92 10.45
CA VAL A 219 -0.62 -9.91 9.39
C VAL A 219 -1.86 -10.20 8.56
N LYS A 220 -2.66 -9.16 8.32
CA LYS A 220 -3.77 -9.14 7.38
C LYS A 220 -3.35 -8.50 6.08
N MET A 221 -3.77 -9.13 4.99
CA MET A 221 -3.51 -8.71 3.62
C MET A 221 -4.81 -8.73 2.85
N GLU A 222 -5.20 -7.60 2.28
CA GLU A 222 -6.49 -7.43 1.61
C GLU A 222 -6.31 -6.77 0.25
N SER A 223 -7.10 -7.18 -0.72
CA SER A 223 -7.13 -6.52 -2.03
C SER A 223 -8.54 -6.10 -2.38
N TYR A 224 -8.66 -4.89 -2.90
CA TYR A 224 -9.92 -4.31 -3.33
C TYR A 224 -9.81 -3.86 -4.78
N VAL A 225 -10.91 -3.96 -5.51
CA VAL A 225 -10.97 -3.54 -6.91
C VAL A 225 -12.20 -2.67 -7.12
N ASP A 226 -11.98 -1.54 -7.79
CA ASP A 226 -13.02 -0.76 -8.43
C ASP A 226 -13.08 -1.17 -9.91
N ILE A 227 -14.02 -2.07 -10.21
CA ILE A 227 -14.16 -2.75 -11.50
C ILE A 227 -14.64 -1.77 -12.59
N ASN A 228 -15.34 -0.70 -12.20
CA ASN A 228 -16.03 0.22 -13.08
C ASN A 228 -15.38 1.60 -13.15
N ASN A 229 -14.27 1.82 -12.42
CA ASN A 229 -13.58 3.10 -12.34
C ASN A 229 -14.52 4.24 -11.89
N ASN A 230 -15.39 3.94 -10.92
CA ASN A 230 -16.41 4.85 -10.38
C ASN A 230 -16.27 5.06 -8.86
N ASN A 231 -15.13 4.64 -8.30
CA ASN A 231 -14.77 4.69 -6.89
C ASN A 231 -15.64 3.81 -5.96
N ASP A 232 -16.28 2.78 -6.52
CA ASP A 232 -17.00 1.73 -5.79
C ASP A 232 -16.08 0.51 -5.58
N TRP A 233 -15.63 0.31 -4.34
CA TRP A 233 -14.54 -0.63 -4.02
C TRP A 233 -15.07 -1.93 -3.42
N ILE A 234 -14.79 -3.04 -4.09
CA ILE A 234 -15.18 -4.38 -3.63
C ILE A 234 -13.96 -5.10 -3.07
N LYS A 235 -14.06 -5.66 -1.85
CA LYS A 235 -13.03 -6.56 -1.31
C LYS A 235 -13.04 -7.86 -2.10
N VAL A 236 -11.93 -8.18 -2.77
CA VAL A 236 -11.81 -9.37 -3.63
C VAL A 236 -10.88 -10.43 -3.06
N SER A 237 -9.96 -10.07 -2.16
CA SER A 237 -9.12 -11.04 -1.45
C SER A 237 -8.91 -10.61 -0.01
N ASP A 238 -8.86 -11.59 0.88
CA ASP A 238 -8.58 -11.44 2.30
C ASP A 238 -7.71 -12.63 2.76
N VAL A 239 -6.50 -12.34 3.24
CA VAL A 239 -5.56 -13.35 3.74
C VAL A 239 -5.08 -12.98 5.14
N LEU A 240 -5.14 -13.95 6.04
CA LEU A 240 -4.49 -13.93 7.34
C LEU A 240 -3.20 -14.77 7.29
N ASP A 241 -2.11 -14.18 7.75
CA ASP A 241 -0.85 -14.88 8.04
C ASP A 241 -0.56 -14.77 9.55
N ASP A 242 -0.86 -15.83 10.28
CA ASP A 242 -0.54 -16.04 11.70
C ASP A 242 0.37 -17.27 11.91
N GLY A 243 1.13 -17.63 10.87
CA GLY A 243 2.01 -18.80 10.81
C GLY A 243 1.51 -19.86 9.84
N GLY A 244 2.27 -20.94 9.68
CA GLY A 244 1.89 -22.10 8.85
C GLY A 244 1.86 -21.84 7.33
N TRP A 245 2.17 -20.63 6.87
CA TRP A 245 2.34 -20.33 5.45
C TRP A 245 3.80 -20.54 5.03
N TYR A 246 4.15 -21.81 4.82
CA TYR A 246 5.52 -22.24 4.53
C TYR A 246 6.01 -21.86 3.13
N ALA A 247 7.30 -21.53 3.01
CA ALA A 247 7.99 -21.47 1.74
C ALA A 247 7.97 -22.84 1.04
N LYS A 248 7.95 -22.84 -0.29
CA LYS A 248 7.80 -24.05 -1.11
C LYS A 248 9.07 -24.87 -1.25
N THR A 249 10.23 -24.23 -1.19
CA THR A 249 11.53 -24.87 -1.37
C THR A 249 11.81 -25.92 -0.28
N SER A 250 12.73 -26.85 -0.52
CA SER A 250 13.14 -27.83 0.50
C SER A 250 13.75 -27.12 1.71
N ASN A 251 13.78 -27.78 2.88
CA ASN A 251 14.41 -27.20 4.06
C ASN A 251 15.91 -26.94 3.82
N GLU A 252 16.60 -27.86 3.17
CA GLU A 252 18.02 -27.71 2.78
C GLU A 252 18.25 -26.42 1.99
N LEU A 253 17.45 -26.19 0.94
CA LEU A 253 17.58 -24.98 0.13
C LEU A 253 17.11 -23.72 0.88
N PHE A 254 16.03 -23.81 1.65
CA PHE A 254 15.49 -22.65 2.35
C PHE A 254 16.49 -22.11 3.39
N TYR A 255 17.17 -23.01 4.12
CA TYR A 255 18.11 -22.63 5.17
C TYR A 255 19.54 -22.40 4.68
N SER A 256 19.86 -22.69 3.40
CA SER A 256 21.22 -22.52 2.86
C SER A 256 21.74 -21.07 2.88
N VAL A 257 20.83 -20.08 2.89
CA VAL A 257 21.16 -18.65 2.94
C VAL A 257 21.20 -18.06 4.36
N ASN A 258 20.83 -18.86 5.37
CA ASN A 258 20.88 -18.51 6.80
C ASN A 258 20.30 -17.13 7.15
N CYS A 259 19.06 -16.85 6.73
CA CYS A 259 18.40 -15.57 7.01
C CYS A 259 17.87 -15.39 8.45
N GLY A 260 18.07 -16.39 9.34
CA GLY A 260 17.56 -16.34 10.72
C GLY A 260 16.03 -16.31 10.84
N LYS A 261 15.31 -16.79 9.82
CA LYS A 261 13.84 -16.80 9.77
C LYS A 261 13.31 -18.23 9.69
N PRO A 262 12.22 -18.58 10.37
CA PRO A 262 11.52 -19.84 10.16
C PRO A 262 10.91 -19.88 8.75
N LYS A 263 10.61 -21.09 8.27
CA LYS A 263 10.13 -21.33 6.90
C LYS A 263 8.71 -20.80 6.64
N ASP A 264 7.96 -20.53 7.70
CA ASP A 264 6.64 -19.90 7.69
C ASP A 264 6.65 -18.48 8.29
N TYR A 265 7.81 -17.83 8.38
CA TYR A 265 7.98 -16.50 8.97
C TYR A 265 6.84 -15.52 8.63
N VAL A 266 6.23 -14.98 9.67
CA VAL A 266 5.18 -13.96 9.57
C VAL A 266 5.85 -12.58 9.42
N VAL A 267 5.56 -11.88 8.33
CA VAL A 267 6.25 -10.64 7.93
C VAL A 267 5.67 -9.43 8.67
N ILE A 268 5.94 -9.35 9.98
CA ILE A 268 5.46 -8.26 10.85
C ILE A 268 6.34 -6.99 10.79
N ASN A 269 7.54 -7.08 10.20
CA ASN A 269 8.49 -5.96 10.13
C ASN A 269 7.98 -4.81 9.25
N SER A 270 8.58 -3.62 9.36
CA SER A 270 8.41 -2.54 8.39
C SER A 270 9.45 -2.63 7.27
N GLY A 271 9.25 -1.93 6.16
CA GLY A 271 10.21 -1.87 5.05
C GLY A 271 10.31 -0.48 4.40
N PRO A 272 11.48 -0.07 3.89
CA PRO A 272 11.67 1.24 3.28
C PRO A 272 11.02 1.37 1.90
N ILE A 273 10.65 0.28 1.24
CA ILE A 273 10.14 0.28 -0.13
C ILE A 273 8.68 -0.19 -0.18
N VAL A 274 7.88 0.58 -0.91
CA VAL A 274 6.63 0.11 -1.55
C VAL A 274 6.86 0.10 -3.05
N ALA A 275 6.41 -0.95 -3.73
CA ALA A 275 6.70 -1.12 -5.16
C ALA A 275 5.44 -1.37 -5.98
N PHE A 276 5.39 -0.74 -7.15
CA PHE A 276 4.46 -1.02 -8.23
C PHE A 276 5.23 -1.75 -9.35
N ARG A 277 4.99 -3.06 -9.46
CA ARG A 277 5.78 -3.94 -10.32
C ARG A 277 4.91 -4.65 -11.35
N SER A 278 5.51 -5.00 -12.47
CA SER A 278 5.02 -6.05 -13.37
C SER A 278 6.18 -6.68 -14.14
N ASP A 279 5.95 -7.88 -14.64
CA ASP A 279 6.80 -8.50 -15.66
C ASP A 279 5.92 -8.77 -16.89
N ASN A 280 6.47 -8.66 -18.10
CA ASN A 280 5.76 -8.88 -19.38
C ASN A 280 4.62 -7.90 -19.70
N LEU A 281 4.41 -6.84 -18.92
CA LEU A 281 3.31 -5.90 -19.14
C LEU A 281 3.80 -4.53 -19.62
N ILE A 282 3.01 -3.89 -20.48
CA ILE A 282 2.96 -2.42 -20.64
C ILE A 282 1.61 -1.98 -20.10
N TRP A 283 1.60 -0.95 -19.26
CA TRP A 283 0.37 -0.49 -18.63
C TRP A 283 0.41 1.01 -18.38
N ASP A 284 -0.78 1.59 -18.32
CA ASP A 284 -1.03 2.97 -17.95
C ASP A 284 -1.46 3.03 -16.49
N PHE A 285 -1.12 4.13 -15.82
CA PHE A 285 -1.53 4.38 -14.44
C PHE A 285 -2.03 5.80 -14.23
N LYS A 286 -2.88 5.94 -13.21
CA LYS A 286 -3.27 7.21 -12.60
C LYS A 286 -3.30 7.05 -11.08
N ASN A 287 -3.10 8.16 -10.38
CA ASN A 287 -3.41 8.30 -8.96
C ASN A 287 -2.76 7.22 -8.07
N LEU A 288 -1.50 6.87 -8.36
CA LEU A 288 -0.74 5.97 -7.48
C LEU A 288 -0.52 6.65 -6.13
N SER A 289 -0.84 5.95 -5.04
CA SER A 289 -0.65 6.47 -3.69
C SER A 289 -0.26 5.38 -2.70
N VAL A 290 0.38 5.79 -1.62
CA VAL A 290 0.71 4.96 -0.46
C VAL A 290 0.37 5.75 0.78
N ARG A 291 -0.42 5.19 1.68
CA ARG A 291 -0.77 5.83 2.96
C ARG A 291 -0.45 4.91 4.11
N GLU A 292 0.14 5.45 5.18
CA GLU A 292 0.13 4.79 6.47
C GLU A 292 -1.29 4.80 7.02
N ILE A 293 -1.82 3.62 7.34
CA ILE A 293 -3.19 3.48 7.82
C ILE A 293 -3.21 3.18 9.31
N LEU A 294 -4.30 3.58 9.95
CA LEU A 294 -4.68 3.04 11.24
C LEU A 294 -5.32 1.65 11.00
N PRO A 295 -4.70 0.55 11.49
CA PRO A 295 -5.34 -0.76 11.42
C PRO A 295 -6.70 -0.75 12.13
N PRO A 296 -7.67 -1.57 11.70
CA PRO A 296 -8.89 -1.76 12.46
C PRO A 296 -8.55 -2.26 13.87
N VAL A 297 -9.25 -1.75 14.88
CA VAL A 297 -9.17 -2.26 16.24
C VAL A 297 -9.86 -3.62 16.26
N ASN A 298 -9.14 -4.67 16.66
CA ASN A 298 -9.72 -6.00 16.90
C ASN A 298 -10.20 -6.11 18.34
#